data_AF-A0A660TH13-F1
#
_entry.id   AF-A0A660TH13-F1
#
_cell.length_a   1.000
_cell.length_b   1.000
_cell.length_c   1.000
_cell.angle_alpha   90.00
_cell.angle_beta   90.00
_cell.angle_gamma   90.00
#
_symmetry.space_group_name_H-M   'P 1'
#
loop_
_entity.id
_entity.type
_entity.pdbx_description
1 polymer ?
#
loop_
_entity_poly.entity_id
_entity_poly.type
_entity_poly.pdbx_seq_one_letter_code
_entity_poly.pdbx_strand_id
1 'polypeptide(L)'
;MSLIVLINSDQEIKNKIENAFRRERCYDFPMVMMASEKKILESLNFDLPEIIILNFGDSRVSYKSMTNQVKKDSWLHSFGIIGLYDGSTQNEQELMEEMKDLNVLVMLDYSRISSHIVKSVKIITENWQLIYQKDLYSHFMEHSSGSFTIDNDILAVSIYAGIAVTNLVQKGYLKPENKMHLQLSLSELIVNGIEHGHCGISYDEKTDFLQSGRSVIDLVSEKCEDPVIAAKRVHFEWDSSIESTVFSIRDEGEGFDVSKIKQKVEDDDPLAQHGRGIIMAEAFTESVVYNDIGNEVKTTVKHDDSVIRKTPEGFSGEEVIFPKKGDIVFQEGEKGNFLYYIASGRYQVLHNKKVVGSLSPVDLFMGEMAFLLNNRRSAAVVAEETGKLIKISRKSFVQVMKKYPHYGIFLSKLLARKIVRANEQHSVEEL
;
A
#
# COMPACT_ATOMS: atom_id res chain seq x y z
N MET A 1 -5.11 3.05 19.25
CA MET A 1 -4.56 4.35 18.88
C MET A 1 -3.22 4.13 18.21
N SER A 2 -3.06 4.67 17.02
CA SER A 2 -1.87 4.50 16.19
C SER A 2 -0.75 5.41 16.68
N LEU A 3 0.42 4.85 16.98
CA LEU A 3 1.61 5.62 17.34
C LEU A 3 2.21 6.25 16.07
N ILE A 4 2.49 7.56 16.12
CA ILE A 4 3.25 8.27 15.08
C ILE A 4 4.69 8.42 15.54
N VAL A 5 5.62 7.91 14.72
CA VAL A 5 7.05 8.15 14.93
C VAL A 5 7.51 9.26 13.98
N LEU A 6 7.93 10.39 14.54
CA LEU A 6 8.49 11.51 13.80
C LEU A 6 10.01 11.41 13.80
N ILE A 7 10.60 11.00 12.68
CA ILE A 7 12.04 10.93 12.47
C ILE A 7 12.53 12.31 12.03
N ASN A 8 13.02 13.08 13.00
CA ASN A 8 13.36 14.49 12.85
C ASN A 8 14.08 15.01 14.10
N SER A 9 14.97 15.97 13.92
CA SER A 9 15.71 16.71 14.95
C SER A 9 15.28 18.18 15.05
N ASP A 10 14.53 18.69 14.08
CA ASP A 10 14.07 20.07 14.03
C ASP A 10 12.82 20.30 14.89
N GLN A 11 12.96 21.03 15.99
CA GLN A 11 11.85 21.31 16.89
C GLN A 11 10.77 22.19 16.23
N GLU A 12 11.10 23.01 15.23
CA GLU A 12 10.13 23.83 14.52
C GLU A 12 9.17 22.98 13.71
N ILE A 13 9.69 21.98 12.98
CA ILE A 13 8.89 21.01 12.24
C ILE A 13 7.95 20.25 13.18
N LYS A 14 8.48 19.77 14.33
CA LYS A 14 7.66 19.11 15.35
C LYS A 14 6.53 20.04 15.84
N ASN A 15 6.84 21.28 16.19
CA ASN A 15 5.86 22.25 16.67
C ASN A 15 4.80 22.54 15.60
N LYS A 16 5.21 22.64 14.33
CA LYS A 16 4.31 22.88 13.20
C LYS A 16 3.30 21.74 13.04
N ILE A 17 3.76 20.49 13.12
CA ILE A 17 2.91 19.30 13.09
C ILE A 17 1.96 19.31 14.30
N GLU A 18 2.46 19.46 15.52
CA GLU A 18 1.63 19.48 16.73
C GLU A 18 0.54 20.57 16.68
N ASN A 19 0.88 21.75 16.18
CA ASN A 19 -0.08 22.84 16.03
C ASN A 19 -1.16 22.51 15.00
N ALA A 20 -0.81 21.81 13.91
CA ALA A 20 -1.80 21.33 12.95
C ALA A 20 -2.79 20.35 13.60
N PHE A 21 -2.29 19.37 14.35
CA PHE A 21 -3.14 18.43 15.11
C PHE A 21 -4.05 19.14 16.12
N ARG A 22 -3.53 20.13 16.86
CA ARG A 22 -4.32 20.93 17.80
C ARG A 22 -5.42 21.74 17.10
N ARG A 23 -5.11 22.36 15.96
CA ARG A 23 -6.06 23.15 15.17
C ARG A 23 -7.24 22.30 14.70
N GLU A 24 -6.96 21.10 14.22
CA GLU A 24 -7.95 20.12 13.75
C GLU A 24 -8.60 19.31 14.89
N ARG A 25 -8.29 19.64 16.17
CA ARG A 25 -8.77 18.96 17.39
C ARG A 25 -8.55 17.44 17.35
N CYS A 26 -7.44 17.01 16.75
CA CYS A 26 -7.10 15.62 16.53
C CYS A 26 -6.05 15.19 17.56
N TYR A 27 -6.47 14.48 18.62
CA TYR A 27 -5.60 14.14 19.76
C TYR A 27 -5.33 12.63 19.90
N ASP A 28 -5.90 11.81 19.02
CA ASP A 28 -5.87 10.35 19.12
C ASP A 28 -4.54 9.71 18.70
N PHE A 29 -3.58 10.54 18.27
CA PHE A 29 -2.31 10.10 17.68
C PHE A 29 -1.13 10.60 18.52
N PRO A 30 -0.66 9.82 19.51
CA PRO A 30 0.56 10.17 20.23
C PRO A 30 1.74 10.20 19.24
N MET A 31 2.49 11.30 19.27
CA MET A 31 3.65 11.50 18.40
C MET A 31 4.94 11.50 19.21
N VAL A 32 5.90 10.65 18.81
CA VAL A 32 7.21 10.57 19.44
C VAL A 32 8.28 10.98 18.43
N MET A 33 9.05 12.02 18.77
CA MET A 33 10.14 12.51 17.93
C MET A 33 11.45 11.78 18.24
N MET A 34 12.16 11.35 17.20
CA MET A 34 13.42 10.64 17.28
C MET A 34 14.42 11.19 16.25
N ALA A 35 15.66 11.46 16.69
CA ALA A 35 16.75 11.90 15.83
C ALA A 35 17.98 10.97 15.87
N SER A 36 18.00 10.02 16.81
CA SER A 36 19.11 9.08 16.96
C SER A 36 18.84 7.82 16.15
N GLU A 37 19.78 7.45 15.28
CA GLU A 37 19.74 6.22 14.50
C GLU A 37 19.41 5.00 15.37
N LYS A 38 20.09 4.84 16.52
CA LYS A 38 19.83 3.73 17.45
C LYS A 38 18.38 3.69 17.91
N LYS A 39 17.82 4.84 18.33
CA LYS A 39 16.42 4.92 18.79
C LYS A 39 15.42 4.66 17.66
N ILE A 40 15.72 5.15 16.46
CA ILE A 40 14.91 4.89 15.27
C ILE A 40 14.84 3.38 15.03
N LEU A 41 15.99 2.69 14.95
CA LEU A 41 16.01 1.25 14.72
C LEU A 41 15.34 0.46 15.84
N GLU A 42 15.51 0.88 17.10
CA GLU A 42 14.79 0.30 18.24
C GLU A 42 13.27 0.45 18.05
N SER A 43 12.77 1.64 17.74
CA SER A 43 11.33 1.87 17.55
C SER A 43 10.75 1.06 16.39
N LEU A 44 11.46 1.03 15.25
CA LEU A 44 11.05 0.24 14.09
C LEU A 44 10.96 -1.26 14.39
N ASN A 45 11.83 -1.76 15.26
CA ASN A 45 11.85 -3.18 15.64
C ASN A 45 10.84 -3.51 16.76
N PHE A 46 10.68 -2.64 17.75
CA PHE A 46 9.90 -2.95 18.96
C PHE A 46 8.50 -2.35 18.95
N ASP A 47 8.38 -1.08 18.63
CA ASP A 47 7.09 -0.38 18.64
C ASP A 47 6.24 -0.78 17.43
N LEU A 48 6.91 -1.08 16.31
CA LEU A 48 6.29 -1.38 15.00
C LEU A 48 5.25 -0.30 14.67
N PRO A 49 5.71 0.95 14.49
CA PRO A 49 4.83 2.09 14.34
C PRO A 49 3.97 1.95 13.10
N GLU A 50 2.79 2.55 13.18
CA GLU A 50 1.84 2.52 12.10
C GLU A 50 2.22 3.55 11.03
N ILE A 51 2.44 4.78 11.48
CA ILE A 51 2.85 5.89 10.63
C ILE A 51 4.24 6.35 11.04
N ILE A 52 5.08 6.56 10.05
CA ILE A 52 6.34 7.26 10.21
C ILE A 52 6.25 8.57 9.44
N ILE A 53 6.53 9.68 10.12
CA ILE A 53 6.78 10.95 9.45
C ILE A 53 8.29 11.10 9.38
N LEU A 54 8.84 11.11 8.17
CA LEU A 54 10.28 11.17 7.93
C LEU A 54 10.65 12.52 7.34
N ASN A 55 11.50 13.29 8.04
CA ASN A 55 12.01 14.54 7.51
C ASN A 55 13.27 14.32 6.65
N PHE A 56 13.13 14.41 5.33
CA PHE A 56 14.22 14.30 4.36
C PHE A 56 15.10 15.55 4.27
N GLY A 57 14.60 16.71 4.67
CA GLY A 57 15.38 17.94 4.72
C GLY A 57 16.27 18.04 5.96
N ASP A 58 16.19 17.10 6.89
CA ASP A 58 16.97 17.10 8.12
C ASP A 58 18.38 16.52 7.92
N SER A 59 19.36 17.42 7.72
CA SER A 59 20.77 17.04 7.56
C SER A 59 21.41 16.38 8.78
N ARG A 60 20.79 16.47 9.97
CA ARG A 60 21.33 15.89 11.21
C ARG A 60 20.87 14.45 11.44
N VAL A 61 19.88 13.97 10.68
CA VAL A 61 19.33 12.63 10.83
C VAL A 61 19.68 11.80 9.60
N SER A 62 20.52 10.78 9.78
CA SER A 62 20.81 9.82 8.71
C SER A 62 19.69 8.78 8.63
N TYR A 63 19.02 8.71 7.48
CA TYR A 63 18.05 7.67 7.17
C TYR A 63 18.65 6.49 6.38
N LYS A 64 19.94 6.53 6.04
CA LYS A 64 20.61 5.46 5.26
C LYS A 64 20.61 4.11 5.95
N SER A 65 20.76 4.09 7.28
CA SER A 65 20.75 2.83 8.02
C SER A 65 19.36 2.22 8.08
N MET A 66 18.33 3.06 8.18
CA MET A 66 16.94 2.61 8.09
C MET A 66 16.65 2.04 6.70
N THR A 67 17.00 2.73 5.62
CA THR A 67 16.78 2.20 4.26
C THR A 67 17.53 0.89 4.06
N ASN A 68 18.78 0.80 4.51
CA ASN A 68 19.56 -0.44 4.43
C ASN A 68 18.93 -1.59 5.25
N GLN A 69 18.40 -1.30 6.43
CA GLN A 69 17.76 -2.33 7.26
C GLN A 69 16.43 -2.80 6.67
N VAL A 70 15.62 -1.87 6.15
CA VAL A 70 14.38 -2.18 5.44
C VAL A 70 14.69 -3.03 4.20
N LYS A 71 15.67 -2.65 3.37
CA LYS A 71 16.11 -3.45 2.20
C LYS A 71 16.55 -4.88 2.55
N LYS A 72 17.18 -5.07 3.72
CA LYS A 72 17.63 -6.39 4.20
C LYS A 72 16.48 -7.26 4.68
N ASP A 73 15.46 -6.65 5.27
CA ASP A 73 14.39 -7.36 5.95
C ASP A 73 13.01 -6.86 5.52
N SER A 74 12.45 -7.59 4.54
CA SER A 74 11.14 -7.28 3.93
C SER A 74 9.99 -7.14 4.94
N TRP A 75 10.12 -7.68 6.15
CA TRP A 75 9.08 -7.60 7.18
C TRP A 75 9.01 -6.22 7.86
N LEU A 76 10.05 -5.40 7.73
CA LEU A 76 10.05 -4.01 8.20
C LEU A 76 9.39 -3.05 7.21
N HIS A 77 8.88 -3.49 6.05
CA HIS A 77 8.27 -2.59 5.06
C HIS A 77 6.84 -2.16 5.37
N SER A 78 6.24 -2.64 6.46
CA SER A 78 4.80 -2.46 6.61
C SER A 78 4.41 -1.00 6.84
N PHE A 79 5.23 -0.16 7.50
CA PHE A 79 4.84 1.19 7.90
C PHE A 79 4.57 2.14 6.71
N GLY A 80 3.54 2.98 6.80
CA GLY A 80 3.26 4.04 5.86
C GLY A 80 4.11 5.25 6.20
N ILE A 81 4.93 5.69 5.25
CA ILE A 81 5.82 6.83 5.44
C ILE A 81 5.21 8.07 4.80
N ILE A 82 5.08 9.13 5.60
CA ILE A 82 4.86 10.49 5.13
C ILE A 82 6.22 11.17 5.08
N GLY A 83 6.70 11.48 3.88
CA GLY A 83 7.94 12.22 3.67
C GLY A 83 7.73 13.70 3.84
N LEU A 84 8.59 14.39 4.58
CA LEU A 84 8.67 15.85 4.60
C LEU A 84 9.93 16.29 3.88
N TYR A 85 9.85 17.33 3.07
CA TYR A 85 11.00 17.87 2.36
C TYR A 85 10.89 19.38 2.20
N ASP A 86 12.02 20.01 1.90
CA ASP A 86 12.08 21.42 1.56
C ASP A 86 12.14 21.58 0.04
N GLY A 87 11.01 21.89 -0.59
CA GLY A 87 10.89 22.08 -2.03
C GLY A 87 11.63 23.30 -2.56
N SER A 88 12.15 24.17 -1.69
CA SER A 88 13.06 25.25 -2.13
C SER A 88 14.49 24.77 -2.39
N THR A 89 14.86 23.60 -1.83
CA THR A 89 16.22 23.06 -1.91
C THR A 89 16.30 21.63 -2.45
N GLN A 90 15.19 20.90 -2.47
CA GLN A 90 15.13 19.49 -2.83
C GLN A 90 14.08 19.24 -3.92
N ASN A 91 14.35 18.26 -4.80
CA ASN A 91 13.40 17.81 -5.81
C ASN A 91 12.64 16.57 -5.32
N GLU A 92 11.30 16.62 -5.37
CA GLU A 92 10.42 15.53 -4.91
C GLU A 92 10.65 14.22 -5.69
N GLN A 93 10.79 14.30 -7.01
CA GLN A 93 10.95 13.13 -7.87
C GLN A 93 12.28 12.42 -7.62
N GLU A 94 13.36 13.18 -7.41
CA GLU A 94 14.68 12.62 -7.05
C GLU A 94 14.64 11.92 -5.69
N LEU A 95 13.98 12.55 -4.69
CA LEU A 95 13.80 11.93 -3.36
C LEU A 95 12.97 10.65 -3.44
N MET A 96 11.88 10.65 -4.22
CA MET A 96 11.04 9.47 -4.40
C MET A 96 11.81 8.31 -5.04
N GLU A 97 12.67 8.59 -6.04
CA GLU A 97 13.50 7.56 -6.67
C GLU A 97 14.59 7.03 -5.72
N GLU A 98 15.23 7.90 -4.93
CA GLU A 98 16.19 7.47 -3.89
C GLU A 98 15.53 6.54 -2.86
N MET A 99 14.25 6.80 -2.56
CA MET A 99 13.51 6.17 -1.49
C MET A 99 12.53 5.09 -1.97
N LYS A 100 12.66 4.61 -3.21
CA LYS A 100 11.75 3.61 -3.83
C LYS A 100 11.59 2.29 -3.06
N ASP A 101 12.59 1.92 -2.27
CA ASP A 101 12.55 0.70 -1.44
C ASP A 101 11.71 0.89 -0.16
N LEU A 102 11.38 2.13 0.20
CA LEU A 102 10.53 2.45 1.34
C LEU A 102 9.07 2.58 0.92
N ASN A 103 8.17 2.32 1.88
CA ASN A 103 6.74 2.52 1.68
C ASN A 103 6.34 3.99 1.91
N VAL A 104 6.92 4.89 1.12
CA VAL A 104 6.50 6.30 1.08
C VAL A 104 5.14 6.39 0.40
N LEU A 105 4.14 6.89 1.12
CA LEU A 105 2.77 7.04 0.64
C LEU A 105 2.53 8.45 0.08
N VAL A 106 3.17 9.45 0.67
CA VAL A 106 3.05 10.85 0.26
C VAL A 106 4.29 11.64 0.65
N MET A 107 4.62 12.64 -0.19
CA MET A 107 5.64 13.65 0.07
C MET A 107 4.94 14.99 0.33
N LEU A 108 5.33 15.67 1.41
CA LEU A 108 4.79 16.96 1.81
C LEU A 108 5.91 17.98 1.91
N ASP A 109 5.80 19.02 1.09
CA ASP A 109 6.63 20.21 1.22
C ASP A 109 6.39 20.88 2.59
N TYR A 110 7.44 21.46 3.16
CA TYR A 110 7.36 22.16 4.44
C TYR A 110 6.24 23.20 4.51
N SER A 111 5.98 23.94 3.43
CA SER A 111 4.89 24.93 3.37
C SER A 111 3.51 24.30 3.60
N ARG A 112 3.33 23.03 3.24
CA ARG A 112 2.06 22.30 3.26
C ARG A 112 1.81 21.48 4.53
N ILE A 113 2.79 21.36 5.42
CA ILE A 113 2.66 20.60 6.68
C ILE A 113 1.40 21.01 7.44
N SER A 114 1.20 22.31 7.67
CA SER A 114 0.11 22.80 8.51
C SER A 114 -1.28 22.50 7.95
N SER A 115 -1.42 22.38 6.64
CA SER A 115 -2.69 22.16 5.96
C SER A 115 -2.99 20.69 5.71
N HIS A 116 -1.99 19.84 5.45
CA HIS A 116 -2.24 18.49 4.93
C HIS A 116 -1.80 17.35 5.86
N ILE A 117 -0.89 17.57 6.81
CA ILE A 117 -0.33 16.46 7.61
C ILE A 117 -1.41 15.69 8.38
N VAL A 118 -2.38 16.39 8.98
CA VAL A 118 -3.45 15.77 9.77
C VAL A 118 -4.36 14.95 8.87
N LYS A 119 -4.68 15.47 7.68
CA LYS A 119 -5.51 14.76 6.72
C LYS A 119 -4.81 13.51 6.20
N SER A 120 -3.51 13.60 5.87
CA SER A 120 -2.73 12.43 5.46
C SER A 120 -2.75 11.33 6.53
N VAL A 121 -2.56 11.71 7.80
CA VAL A 121 -2.60 10.77 8.93
C VAL A 121 -3.99 10.16 9.11
N LYS A 122 -5.07 10.95 9.03
CA LYS A 122 -6.45 10.45 9.09
C LYS A 122 -6.72 9.44 7.98
N ILE A 123 -6.38 9.76 6.73
CA ILE A 123 -6.58 8.85 5.59
C ILE A 123 -5.81 7.54 5.81
N ILE A 124 -4.53 7.60 6.19
CA ILE A 124 -3.73 6.40 6.40
C ILE A 124 -4.26 5.55 7.57
N THR A 125 -4.77 6.17 8.64
CA THR A 125 -5.26 5.45 9.83
C THR A 125 -6.65 4.85 9.61
N GLU A 126 -7.57 5.59 8.99
CA GLU A 126 -8.91 5.11 8.63
C GLU A 126 -8.83 3.95 7.62
N ASN A 127 -7.85 4.00 6.73
CA ASN A 127 -7.64 3.01 5.67
C ASN A 127 -6.48 2.05 5.98
N TRP A 128 -6.01 2.02 7.23
CA TRP A 128 -4.94 1.15 7.69
C TRP A 128 -5.19 -0.31 7.32
N GLN A 129 -6.45 -0.75 7.42
CA GLN A 129 -6.81 -2.14 7.11
C GLN A 129 -6.41 -2.52 5.68
N LEU A 130 -6.41 -1.60 4.71
CA LEU A 130 -6.04 -1.86 3.31
C LEU A 130 -4.53 -1.85 3.08
N ILE A 131 -3.78 -1.00 3.81
CA ILE A 131 -2.31 -0.88 3.72
C ILE A 131 -1.61 -2.08 4.39
N TYR A 132 -2.21 -2.61 5.46
CA TYR A 132 -1.64 -3.68 6.29
C TYR A 132 -2.42 -4.98 6.18
N GLN A 133 -3.33 -5.03 5.21
CA GLN A 133 -4.00 -6.25 4.79
C GLN A 133 -2.97 -7.21 4.22
N LYS A 134 -2.29 -7.94 5.11
CA LYS A 134 -1.71 -9.21 4.70
C LYS A 134 -2.80 -10.25 4.45
N ASP A 135 -4.01 -10.18 5.03
CA ASP A 135 -4.90 -11.34 4.97
C ASP A 135 -6.45 -11.13 5.08
N LEU A 136 -7.04 -9.94 5.03
CA LEU A 136 -8.45 -9.78 5.54
C LEU A 136 -9.58 -10.38 4.68
N TYR A 137 -9.39 -10.75 3.40
CA TYR A 137 -10.53 -11.15 2.55
C TYR A 137 -10.33 -12.38 1.64
N SER A 138 -9.22 -13.10 1.71
CA SER A 138 -8.86 -14.07 0.66
C SER A 138 -9.54 -15.44 0.73
N HIS A 139 -10.41 -15.72 1.71
CA HIS A 139 -10.92 -17.09 1.92
C HIS A 139 -12.38 -17.33 1.53
N PHE A 140 -13.15 -16.30 1.17
CA PHE A 140 -14.56 -16.48 0.77
C PHE A 140 -15.00 -15.75 -0.51
N MET A 141 -14.14 -14.93 -1.11
CA MET A 141 -14.34 -14.41 -2.46
C MET A 141 -13.08 -14.69 -3.27
N GLU A 142 -13.23 -15.23 -4.49
CA GLU A 142 -12.15 -15.36 -5.49
C GLU A 142 -11.53 -13.99 -5.88
N HIS A 143 -12.11 -12.91 -5.34
CA HIS A 143 -11.81 -11.52 -5.61
C HIS A 143 -11.51 -10.79 -4.30
N SER A 144 -10.39 -10.08 -4.23
CA SER A 144 -10.14 -9.11 -3.16
C SER A 144 -10.42 -7.71 -3.69
N SER A 145 -11.38 -7.01 -3.09
CA SER A 145 -11.75 -5.66 -3.51
C SER A 145 -11.40 -4.60 -2.47
N GLY A 146 -11.29 -3.36 -2.93
CA GLY A 146 -11.15 -2.19 -2.07
C GLY A 146 -11.77 -0.97 -2.74
N SER A 147 -12.13 0.02 -1.94
CA SER A 147 -12.83 1.20 -2.42
C SER A 147 -12.52 2.42 -1.56
N PHE A 148 -12.37 3.57 -2.20
CA PHE A 148 -12.28 4.87 -1.58
C PHE A 148 -13.31 5.83 -2.16
N THR A 149 -13.80 6.71 -1.30
CA THR A 149 -14.58 7.89 -1.70
C THR A 149 -13.72 9.11 -1.42
N ILE A 150 -13.25 9.76 -2.48
CA ILE A 150 -12.21 10.79 -2.43
C ILE A 150 -12.87 12.16 -2.64
N ASP A 151 -12.49 13.12 -1.79
CA ASP A 151 -12.93 14.52 -1.92
C ASP A 151 -12.05 15.30 -2.91
N ASN A 152 -12.32 16.59 -3.12
CA ASN A 152 -11.65 17.40 -4.13
C ASN A 152 -10.22 17.85 -3.74
N ASP A 153 -9.58 17.16 -2.80
CA ASP A 153 -8.24 17.48 -2.36
C ASP A 153 -7.19 16.72 -3.18
N ILE A 154 -6.68 17.39 -4.20
CA ILE A 154 -5.62 16.88 -5.09
C ILE A 154 -4.41 16.38 -4.29
N LEU A 155 -4.05 17.01 -3.17
CA LEU A 155 -2.84 16.66 -2.42
C LEU A 155 -2.99 15.34 -1.65
N ALA A 156 -4.22 14.93 -1.36
CA ALA A 156 -4.52 13.65 -0.73
C ALA A 156 -4.56 12.47 -1.72
N VAL A 157 -4.71 12.72 -3.02
CA VAL A 157 -4.90 11.69 -4.05
C VAL A 157 -3.77 10.66 -4.07
N SER A 158 -2.52 11.13 -3.96
CA SER A 158 -1.33 10.26 -3.98
C SER A 158 -1.33 9.21 -2.86
N ILE A 159 -1.97 9.52 -1.73
CA ILE A 159 -2.12 8.59 -0.61
C ILE A 159 -3.05 7.45 -1.02
N TYR A 160 -4.24 7.75 -1.53
CA TYR A 160 -5.21 6.72 -1.94
C TYR A 160 -4.65 5.78 -3.01
N ALA A 161 -4.03 6.33 -4.05
CA ALA A 161 -3.33 5.55 -5.06
C ALA A 161 -2.17 4.73 -4.45
N GLY A 162 -1.38 5.34 -3.57
CA GLY A 162 -0.26 4.69 -2.89
C GLY A 162 -0.70 3.51 -2.01
N ILE A 163 -1.83 3.62 -1.32
CA ILE A 163 -2.41 2.52 -0.53
C ILE A 163 -2.79 1.34 -1.45
N ALA A 164 -3.52 1.62 -2.53
CA ALA A 164 -3.98 0.60 -3.47
C ALA A 164 -2.79 -0.13 -4.13
N VAL A 165 -1.79 0.61 -4.61
CA VAL A 165 -0.59 0.00 -5.24
C VAL A 165 0.26 -0.76 -4.23
N THR A 166 0.40 -0.23 -3.01
CA THR A 166 1.12 -0.92 -1.93
C THR A 166 0.48 -2.27 -1.63
N ASN A 167 -0.86 -2.37 -1.68
CA ASN A 167 -1.57 -3.63 -1.52
C ASN A 167 -1.16 -4.66 -2.59
N LEU A 168 -1.07 -4.26 -3.86
CA LEU A 168 -0.62 -5.14 -4.95
C LEU A 168 0.83 -5.60 -4.77
N VAL A 169 1.74 -4.69 -4.42
CA VAL A 169 3.15 -5.04 -4.16
C VAL A 169 3.27 -6.00 -2.98
N GLN A 170 2.53 -5.74 -1.90
CA GLN A 170 2.54 -6.63 -0.74
C GLN A 170 1.98 -8.00 -1.09
N LYS A 171 0.91 -8.09 -1.89
CA LYS A 171 0.36 -9.37 -2.36
C LYS A 171 1.31 -10.11 -3.30
N GLY A 172 2.31 -9.42 -3.84
CA GLY A 172 3.23 -9.97 -4.82
C GLY A 172 2.65 -9.95 -6.23
N TYR A 173 1.60 -9.16 -6.47
CA TYR A 173 1.01 -8.99 -7.79
C TYR A 173 1.78 -8.00 -8.65
N LEU A 174 2.54 -7.10 -8.02
CA LEU A 174 3.35 -6.09 -8.67
C LEU A 174 4.79 -6.11 -8.15
N LYS A 175 5.77 -6.01 -9.04
CA LYS A 175 7.18 -5.82 -8.66
C LYS A 175 7.37 -4.46 -7.96
N PRO A 176 8.17 -4.39 -6.88
CA PRO A 176 8.40 -3.13 -6.17
C PRO A 176 8.91 -1.98 -7.05
N GLU A 177 9.72 -2.28 -8.07
CA GLU A 177 10.22 -1.28 -9.04
C GLU A 177 9.13 -0.58 -9.85
N ASN A 178 7.99 -1.24 -10.06
CA ASN A 178 6.86 -0.68 -10.80
C ASN A 178 5.89 0.10 -9.90
N LYS A 179 6.10 0.10 -8.58
CA LYS A 179 5.22 0.74 -7.60
C LYS A 179 5.02 2.22 -7.90
N MET A 180 6.11 2.96 -8.06
CA MET A 180 6.06 4.41 -8.26
C MET A 180 5.30 4.77 -9.53
N HIS A 181 5.58 4.07 -10.63
CA HIS A 181 4.94 4.33 -11.92
C HIS A 181 3.44 4.08 -11.89
N LEU A 182 2.99 2.97 -11.29
CA LEU A 182 1.56 2.69 -11.17
C LEU A 182 0.88 3.68 -10.21
N GLN A 183 1.54 4.06 -9.11
CA GLN A 183 1.00 5.04 -8.16
C GLN A 183 0.80 6.40 -8.82
N LEU A 184 1.76 6.87 -9.61
CA LEU A 184 1.64 8.11 -10.37
C LEU A 184 0.51 8.03 -11.40
N SER A 185 0.45 6.93 -12.16
CA SER A 185 -0.58 6.73 -13.19
C SER A 185 -1.99 6.77 -12.60
N LEU A 186 -2.24 6.05 -11.50
CA LEU A 186 -3.54 6.06 -10.82
C LEU A 186 -3.83 7.42 -10.19
N SER A 187 -2.81 8.12 -9.66
CA SER A 187 -2.99 9.46 -9.10
C SER A 187 -3.45 10.44 -10.17
N GLU A 188 -2.82 10.44 -11.34
CA GLU A 188 -3.21 11.30 -12.48
C GLU A 188 -4.65 11.02 -12.94
N LEU A 189 -5.06 9.75 -13.01
CA LEU A 189 -6.44 9.40 -13.38
C LEU A 189 -7.47 9.91 -12.36
N ILE A 190 -7.17 9.81 -11.05
CA ILE A 190 -8.03 10.34 -9.99
C ILE A 190 -8.06 11.88 -10.04
N VAL A 191 -6.90 12.53 -10.21
CA VAL A 191 -6.80 13.99 -10.33
C VAL A 191 -7.62 14.49 -11.52
N ASN A 192 -7.59 13.81 -12.67
CA ASN A 192 -8.41 14.15 -13.82
C ASN A 192 -9.92 14.10 -13.50
N GLY A 193 -10.36 13.11 -12.72
CA GLY A 193 -11.75 13.03 -12.23
C GLY A 193 -12.14 14.23 -11.36
N ILE A 194 -11.21 14.75 -10.54
CA ILE A 194 -11.44 15.96 -9.75
C ILE A 194 -11.44 17.22 -10.64
N GLU A 195 -10.39 17.41 -11.43
CA GLU A 195 -10.19 18.62 -12.22
C GLU A 195 -11.23 18.77 -13.32
N HIS A 196 -11.33 17.77 -14.20
CA HIS A 196 -12.17 17.82 -15.38
C HIS A 196 -13.60 17.33 -15.08
N GLY A 197 -13.74 16.32 -14.23
CA GLY A 197 -15.04 15.75 -13.87
C GLY A 197 -15.81 16.64 -12.89
N HIS A 198 -15.32 16.78 -11.66
CA HIS A 198 -16.05 17.52 -10.62
C HIS A 198 -16.08 19.02 -10.86
N CYS A 199 -14.90 19.60 -11.06
CA CYS A 199 -14.70 21.04 -11.15
C CYS A 199 -14.96 21.59 -12.57
N GLY A 200 -15.11 20.71 -13.57
CA GLY A 200 -15.37 21.11 -14.95
C GLY A 200 -14.27 22.00 -15.55
N ILE A 201 -13.04 21.91 -15.02
CA ILE A 201 -11.91 22.74 -15.47
C ILE A 201 -11.54 22.29 -16.88
N SER A 202 -11.53 23.20 -17.85
CA SER A 202 -11.09 22.86 -19.21
C SER A 202 -9.55 22.86 -19.32
N TYR A 203 -9.00 22.20 -20.36
CA TYR A 203 -7.55 22.23 -20.61
C TYR A 203 -7.02 23.65 -20.86
N ASP A 204 -7.78 24.46 -21.58
CA ASP A 204 -7.41 25.85 -21.88
C ASP A 204 -7.42 26.69 -20.59
N GLU A 205 -8.47 26.56 -19.78
CA GLU A 205 -8.58 27.22 -18.46
C GLU A 205 -7.42 26.83 -17.53
N LYS A 206 -7.08 25.54 -17.46
CA LYS A 206 -5.93 25.05 -16.68
C LYS A 206 -4.61 25.69 -17.15
N THR A 207 -4.41 25.73 -18.47
CA THR A 207 -3.17 26.25 -19.08
C THR A 207 -3.03 27.75 -18.81
N ASP A 208 -4.10 28.52 -19.01
CA ASP A 208 -4.12 29.96 -18.75
C ASP A 208 -3.87 30.27 -17.27
N PHE A 209 -4.49 29.50 -16.37
CA PHE A 209 -4.32 29.68 -14.94
C PHE A 209 -2.89 29.38 -14.48
N LEU A 210 -2.27 28.32 -15.01
CA LEU A 210 -0.88 27.98 -14.76
C LEU A 210 0.09 29.04 -15.29
N GLN A 211 -0.18 29.62 -16.46
CA GLN A 211 0.63 30.72 -17.03
C GLN A 211 0.59 31.99 -16.17
N SER A 212 -0.46 32.19 -15.37
CA SER A 212 -0.55 33.28 -14.40
C SER A 212 0.34 33.10 -13.16
N GLY A 213 1.09 31.99 -13.06
CA GLY A 213 1.96 31.67 -11.94
C GLY A 213 1.23 31.10 -10.71
N ARG A 214 -0.06 30.79 -10.85
CA ARG A 214 -0.88 30.14 -9.82
C ARG A 214 -0.88 28.62 -9.99
N SER A 215 -1.23 27.88 -8.94
CA SER A 215 -1.23 26.42 -8.97
C SER A 215 -2.62 25.85 -9.30
N VAL A 216 -2.65 24.62 -9.83
CA VAL A 216 -3.92 23.91 -10.08
C VAL A 216 -4.72 23.67 -8.80
N ILE A 217 -4.02 23.56 -7.66
CA ILE A 217 -4.63 23.40 -6.34
C ILE A 217 -5.46 24.64 -5.98
N ASP A 218 -4.97 25.83 -6.33
CA ASP A 218 -5.70 27.09 -6.10
C ASP A 218 -6.96 27.12 -6.97
N LEU A 219 -6.86 26.69 -8.24
CA LEU A 219 -8.00 26.65 -9.16
C LEU A 219 -9.10 25.68 -8.67
N VAL A 220 -8.73 24.49 -8.22
CA VAL A 220 -9.70 23.54 -7.65
C VAL A 220 -10.31 24.09 -6.36
N SER A 221 -9.52 24.78 -5.53
CA SER A 221 -10.03 25.43 -4.32
C SER A 221 -11.04 26.52 -4.65
N GLU A 222 -10.79 27.35 -5.67
CA GLU A 222 -11.72 28.37 -6.17
C GLU A 222 -13.02 27.73 -6.67
N LYS A 223 -12.94 26.62 -7.42
CA LYS A 223 -14.14 25.89 -7.89
C LYS A 223 -14.94 25.27 -6.73
N CYS A 224 -14.25 24.81 -5.69
CA CYS A 224 -14.88 24.23 -4.50
C CYS A 224 -15.50 25.27 -3.54
N GLU A 225 -15.43 26.56 -3.85
CA GLU A 225 -16.26 27.56 -3.16
C GLU A 225 -17.77 27.32 -3.46
N ASP A 226 -18.10 26.70 -4.60
CA ASP A 226 -19.44 26.21 -4.88
C ASP A 226 -19.72 24.95 -4.04
N PRO A 227 -20.74 24.97 -3.14
CA PRO A 227 -21.08 23.82 -2.31
C PRO A 227 -21.47 22.56 -3.11
N VAL A 228 -22.00 22.72 -4.32
CA VAL A 228 -22.36 21.59 -5.19
C VAL A 228 -21.11 20.90 -5.68
N ILE A 229 -20.11 21.65 -6.15
CA ILE A 229 -18.82 21.10 -6.58
C ILE A 229 -18.08 20.49 -5.39
N ALA A 230 -18.05 21.18 -4.25
CA ALA A 230 -17.40 20.71 -3.02
C ALA A 230 -17.98 19.39 -2.47
N ALA A 231 -19.26 19.12 -2.72
CA ALA A 231 -19.93 17.90 -2.30
C ALA A 231 -19.58 16.68 -3.17
N LYS A 232 -19.11 16.88 -4.41
CA LYS A 232 -18.81 15.79 -5.34
C LYS A 232 -17.68 14.89 -4.86
N ARG A 233 -17.72 13.61 -5.23
CA ARG A 233 -16.75 12.58 -4.82
C ARG A 233 -16.27 11.70 -5.97
N VAL A 234 -14.97 11.41 -5.98
CA VAL A 234 -14.39 10.43 -6.90
C VAL A 234 -14.44 9.08 -6.19
N HIS A 235 -15.06 8.11 -6.85
CA HIS A 235 -15.09 6.73 -6.41
C HIS A 235 -13.89 6.01 -7.03
N PHE A 236 -12.96 5.59 -6.18
CA PHE A 236 -11.80 4.82 -6.61
C PHE A 236 -11.90 3.40 -6.05
N GLU A 237 -12.18 2.45 -6.92
CA GLU A 237 -12.46 1.06 -6.57
C GLU A 237 -11.48 0.14 -7.28
N TRP A 238 -11.22 -1.02 -6.70
CA TRP A 238 -10.49 -2.08 -7.39
C TRP A 238 -10.98 -3.44 -6.98
N ASP A 239 -10.84 -4.37 -7.91
CA ASP A 239 -11.11 -5.77 -7.73
C ASP A 239 -9.93 -6.58 -8.26
N SER A 240 -9.30 -7.36 -7.38
CA SER A 240 -8.18 -8.25 -7.73
C SER A 240 -8.67 -9.67 -7.83
N SER A 241 -8.59 -10.21 -9.05
CA SER A 241 -8.71 -11.65 -9.32
C SER A 241 -7.37 -12.36 -9.10
N ILE A 242 -7.29 -13.62 -9.52
CA ILE A 242 -6.02 -14.37 -9.52
C ILE A 242 -5.00 -13.78 -10.51
N GLU A 243 -5.43 -13.40 -11.70
CA GLU A 243 -4.54 -13.06 -12.83
C GLU A 243 -4.33 -11.57 -13.03
N SER A 244 -5.24 -10.73 -12.52
CA SER A 244 -5.21 -9.29 -12.72
C SER A 244 -5.99 -8.53 -11.66
N THR A 245 -5.67 -7.25 -11.51
CA THR A 245 -6.46 -6.27 -10.76
C THR A 245 -7.05 -5.27 -11.73
N VAL A 246 -8.36 -5.06 -11.64
CA VAL A 246 -9.08 -4.01 -12.36
C VAL A 246 -9.32 -2.85 -11.41
N PHE A 247 -8.80 -1.68 -11.75
CA PHE A 247 -9.08 -0.42 -11.07
C PHE A 247 -10.21 0.31 -11.81
N SER A 248 -11.19 0.83 -11.07
CA SER A 248 -12.27 1.69 -11.57
C SER A 248 -12.18 3.05 -10.88
N ILE A 249 -12.10 4.12 -11.65
CA ILE A 249 -12.11 5.49 -11.15
C ILE A 249 -13.29 6.20 -11.80
N ARG A 250 -14.30 6.55 -10.99
CA ARG A 250 -15.52 7.21 -11.43
C ARG A 250 -15.70 8.55 -10.75
N ASP A 251 -15.90 9.60 -11.54
CA ASP A 251 -16.23 10.93 -11.05
C ASP A 251 -17.74 11.24 -11.16
N GLU A 252 -18.20 12.22 -10.41
CA GLU A 252 -19.59 12.72 -10.45
C GLU A 252 -19.76 13.93 -11.41
N GLY A 253 -18.97 13.96 -12.49
CA GLY A 253 -19.05 14.91 -13.58
C GLY A 253 -19.99 14.48 -14.70
N GLU A 254 -20.17 15.38 -15.66
CA GLU A 254 -20.96 15.15 -16.89
C GLU A 254 -20.25 14.23 -17.90
N GLY A 255 -18.96 13.93 -17.65
CA GLY A 255 -18.10 13.16 -18.54
C GLY A 255 -17.60 13.95 -19.74
N PHE A 256 -17.00 13.25 -20.72
CA PHE A 256 -16.42 13.84 -21.91
C PHE A 256 -16.51 12.92 -23.13
N ASP A 257 -16.32 13.49 -24.32
CA ASP A 257 -16.32 12.75 -25.59
C ASP A 257 -15.05 11.91 -25.75
N VAL A 258 -15.15 10.63 -25.39
CA VAL A 258 -14.05 9.64 -25.42
C VAL A 258 -13.41 9.51 -26.82
N SER A 259 -14.20 9.71 -27.88
CA SER A 259 -13.75 9.61 -29.27
C SER A 259 -12.62 10.60 -29.60
N LYS A 260 -12.66 11.79 -28.98
CA LYS A 260 -11.70 12.88 -29.24
C LYS A 260 -10.34 12.68 -28.58
N ILE A 261 -10.26 11.87 -27.52
CA ILE A 261 -8.99 11.60 -26.83
C ILE A 261 -8.14 10.60 -27.62
N LYS A 262 -8.74 9.52 -28.15
CA LYS A 262 -8.02 8.52 -28.95
C LYS A 262 -7.32 9.13 -30.18
N GLN A 263 -7.92 10.15 -30.80
CA GLN A 263 -7.32 10.86 -31.93
C GLN A 263 -6.16 11.78 -31.52
N LYS A 264 -6.19 12.40 -30.33
CA LYS A 264 -5.11 13.30 -29.88
C LYS A 264 -3.85 12.56 -29.46
N VAL A 265 -3.96 11.34 -28.91
CA VAL A 265 -2.79 10.54 -28.49
C VAL A 265 -1.97 10.05 -29.70
N GLU A 266 -2.58 9.91 -30.88
CA GLU A 266 -1.90 9.49 -32.12
C GLU A 266 -1.19 10.64 -32.86
N ASP A 267 -1.60 11.91 -32.64
CA ASP A 267 -1.13 13.08 -33.40
C ASP A 267 -0.17 14.02 -32.64
N ASP A 268 -0.08 13.95 -31.30
CA ASP A 268 0.74 14.88 -30.50
C ASP A 268 2.13 14.34 -30.10
N ASP A 269 3.10 15.26 -29.96
CA ASP A 269 4.45 15.02 -29.45
C ASP A 269 4.40 14.39 -28.03
N PRO A 270 5.05 13.24 -27.77
CA PRO A 270 5.13 12.63 -26.43
C PRO A 270 5.67 13.57 -25.31
N LEU A 271 6.25 14.71 -25.69
CA LEU A 271 6.74 15.76 -24.79
C LEU A 271 5.72 16.86 -24.46
N ALA A 272 4.53 16.88 -25.07
CA ALA A 272 3.48 17.85 -24.73
C ALA A 272 2.95 17.63 -23.29
N GLN A 273 2.68 18.71 -22.56
CA GLN A 273 2.26 18.69 -21.15
C GLN A 273 0.86 18.06 -20.90
N HIS A 274 0.16 17.61 -21.94
CA HIS A 274 -1.20 17.09 -21.87
C HIS A 274 -1.22 15.59 -22.18
N GLY A 275 -2.00 14.80 -21.43
CA GLY A 275 -2.15 13.36 -21.70
C GLY A 275 -1.09 12.44 -21.07
N ARG A 276 -0.09 12.97 -20.36
CA ARG A 276 0.94 12.17 -19.67
C ARG A 276 0.37 11.10 -18.75
N GLY A 277 -0.68 11.39 -18.00
CA GLY A 277 -1.33 10.42 -17.11
C GLY A 277 -1.92 9.22 -17.85
N ILE A 278 -2.56 9.45 -19.00
CA ILE A 278 -3.14 8.39 -19.85
C ILE A 278 -2.02 7.61 -20.53
N ILE A 279 -1.01 8.28 -21.10
CA ILE A 279 0.13 7.61 -21.73
C ILE A 279 0.93 6.78 -20.71
N MET A 280 1.12 7.29 -19.48
CA MET A 280 1.74 6.53 -18.40
C MET A 280 0.87 5.34 -17.99
N ALA A 281 -0.44 5.53 -17.84
CA ALA A 281 -1.35 4.43 -17.55
C ALA A 281 -1.32 3.38 -18.66
N GLU A 282 -1.38 3.76 -19.93
CA GLU A 282 -1.29 2.86 -21.09
C GLU A 282 0.07 2.15 -21.19
N ALA A 283 1.16 2.79 -20.74
CA ALA A 283 2.48 2.16 -20.70
C ALA A 283 2.63 1.11 -19.59
N PHE A 284 1.84 1.18 -18.52
CA PHE A 284 1.96 0.32 -17.34
C PHE A 284 0.75 -0.60 -17.10
N THR A 285 -0.31 -0.47 -17.89
CA THR A 285 -1.56 -1.23 -17.75
C THR A 285 -1.91 -1.90 -19.07
N GLU A 286 -2.60 -3.03 -19.02
CA GLU A 286 -2.96 -3.79 -20.22
C GLU A 286 -4.03 -3.08 -21.04
N SER A 287 -4.86 -2.27 -20.39
CA SER A 287 -5.89 -1.48 -21.05
C SER A 287 -6.30 -0.29 -20.19
N VAL A 288 -6.71 0.78 -20.86
CA VAL A 288 -7.42 1.92 -20.29
C VAL A 288 -8.71 2.09 -21.10
N VAL A 289 -9.86 1.93 -20.43
CA VAL A 289 -11.18 1.95 -21.08
C VAL A 289 -12.07 2.93 -20.35
N TYR A 290 -12.62 3.90 -21.08
CA TYR A 290 -13.63 4.81 -20.58
C TYR A 290 -15.03 4.26 -20.85
N ASN A 291 -15.99 4.59 -19.98
CA ASN A 291 -17.40 4.34 -20.25
C ASN A 291 -17.95 5.30 -21.34
N ASP A 292 -19.18 5.06 -21.80
CA ASP A 292 -19.76 5.77 -22.95
C ASP A 292 -19.85 7.30 -22.75
N ILE A 293 -20.09 7.74 -21.51
CA ILE A 293 -20.20 9.16 -21.19
C ILE A 293 -18.86 9.79 -20.82
N GLY A 294 -17.81 9.00 -20.56
CA GLY A 294 -16.47 9.48 -20.23
C GLY A 294 -16.27 9.97 -18.78
N ASN A 295 -17.08 9.52 -17.82
CA ASN A 295 -16.89 9.84 -16.38
C ASN A 295 -16.41 8.66 -15.53
N GLU A 296 -16.13 7.52 -16.16
CA GLU A 296 -15.52 6.37 -15.52
C GLU A 296 -14.39 5.86 -16.40
N VAL A 297 -13.23 5.65 -15.80
CA VAL A 297 -12.08 4.97 -16.42
C VAL A 297 -11.79 3.67 -15.68
N LYS A 298 -11.63 2.59 -16.45
CA LYS A 298 -11.20 1.29 -15.98
C LYS A 298 -9.83 0.97 -16.53
N THR A 299 -8.94 0.52 -15.66
CA THR A 299 -7.61 0.10 -16.06
C THR A 299 -7.23 -1.24 -15.44
N THR A 300 -6.58 -2.09 -16.23
CA THR A 300 -6.26 -3.47 -15.84
C THR A 300 -4.76 -3.64 -15.64
N VAL A 301 -4.36 -4.06 -14.44
CA VAL A 301 -2.98 -4.42 -14.11
C VAL A 301 -2.88 -5.94 -14.03
N LYS A 302 -2.15 -6.54 -14.98
CA LYS A 302 -1.87 -7.97 -14.97
C LYS A 302 -0.92 -8.31 -13.83
N HIS A 303 -1.21 -9.39 -13.11
CA HIS A 303 -0.37 -9.88 -12.03
C HIS A 303 0.91 -10.51 -12.58
N ASP A 304 2.02 -10.25 -11.91
CA ASP A 304 3.31 -10.84 -12.25
C ASP A 304 3.54 -12.13 -11.44
N ASP A 305 3.24 -13.28 -12.04
CA ASP A 305 3.42 -14.61 -11.44
C ASP A 305 4.90 -14.94 -11.13
N SER A 306 5.86 -14.15 -11.63
CA SER A 306 7.29 -14.33 -11.36
C SER A 306 7.75 -13.68 -10.05
N VAL A 307 6.89 -12.95 -9.36
CA VAL A 307 7.24 -12.25 -8.11
C VAL A 307 7.40 -13.27 -6.97
N ILE A 308 8.65 -13.58 -6.67
CA ILE A 308 9.01 -14.40 -5.51
C ILE A 308 9.34 -13.46 -4.35
N ARG A 309 8.62 -13.61 -3.22
CA ARG A 309 8.96 -12.86 -2.01
C ARG A 309 10.36 -13.21 -1.55
N LYS A 310 11.14 -12.18 -1.22
CA LYS A 310 12.47 -12.37 -0.63
C LYS A 310 12.32 -13.14 0.69
N THR A 311 13.22 -14.09 0.93
CA THR A 311 13.32 -14.76 2.21
C THR A 311 13.78 -13.74 3.26
N PRO A 312 13.09 -13.62 4.41
CA PRO A 312 13.53 -12.71 5.46
C PRO A 312 14.93 -13.08 5.94
N GLU A 313 15.77 -12.09 6.29
CA GLU A 313 17.18 -12.29 6.62
C GLU A 313 17.35 -13.38 7.70
N GLY A 314 16.49 -13.37 8.71
CA GLY A 314 16.52 -14.33 9.80
C GLY A 314 16.34 -15.79 9.36
N PHE A 315 15.66 -16.05 8.24
CA PHE A 315 15.41 -17.39 7.72
C PHE A 315 16.22 -17.72 6.46
N SER A 316 17.19 -16.88 6.10
CA SER A 316 18.00 -17.05 4.87
C SER A 316 18.81 -18.35 4.82
N GLY A 317 19.15 -18.92 5.98
CA GLY A 317 19.89 -20.19 6.09
C GLY A 317 19.02 -21.44 6.24
N GLU A 318 17.68 -21.30 6.18
CA GLU A 318 16.76 -22.43 6.34
C GLU A 318 16.61 -23.25 5.05
N GLU A 319 16.08 -24.47 5.20
CA GLU A 319 15.81 -25.38 4.07
C GLU A 319 14.76 -24.76 3.12
N VAL A 320 15.10 -24.68 1.84
CA VAL A 320 14.20 -24.21 0.78
C VAL A 320 13.61 -25.40 0.05
N ILE A 321 12.28 -25.43 -0.09
CA ILE A 321 11.54 -26.47 -0.81
C ILE A 321 10.85 -25.84 -2.01
N PHE A 322 10.81 -26.57 -3.13
CA PHE A 322 10.13 -26.17 -4.36
C PHE A 322 9.02 -27.17 -4.73
N PRO A 323 7.86 -27.14 -4.06
CA PRO A 323 6.74 -28.01 -4.39
C PRO A 323 6.24 -27.75 -5.81
N LYS A 324 5.88 -28.81 -6.52
CA LYS A 324 5.19 -28.76 -7.81
C LYS A 324 3.70 -28.99 -7.62
N LYS A 325 2.91 -28.66 -8.64
CA LYS A 325 1.47 -28.95 -8.65
C LYS A 325 1.20 -30.41 -8.29
N GLY A 326 0.35 -30.61 -7.28
CA GLY A 326 -0.04 -31.92 -6.74
C GLY A 326 0.83 -32.43 -5.58
N ASP A 327 1.98 -31.79 -5.30
CA ASP A 327 2.82 -32.19 -4.18
C ASP A 327 2.13 -31.87 -2.85
N ILE A 328 2.14 -32.86 -1.94
CA ILE A 328 1.59 -32.70 -0.60
C ILE A 328 2.67 -32.10 0.30
N VAL A 329 2.43 -30.90 0.82
CA VAL A 329 3.37 -30.22 1.72
C VAL A 329 3.36 -30.88 3.11
N PHE A 330 2.18 -31.20 3.63
CA PHE A 330 1.99 -32.03 4.82
C PHE A 330 0.57 -32.59 4.88
N GLN A 331 0.39 -33.68 5.63
CA GLN A 331 -0.89 -34.37 5.77
C GLN A 331 -1.65 -33.95 7.03
N GLU A 332 -2.98 -34.02 6.97
CA GLU A 332 -3.84 -33.90 8.15
C GLU A 332 -3.46 -34.97 9.19
N GLY A 333 -3.41 -34.58 10.47
CA GLY A 333 -3.03 -35.47 11.56
C GLY A 333 -1.52 -35.72 11.69
N GLU A 334 -0.66 -35.27 10.78
CA GLU A 334 0.80 -35.40 10.93
C GLU A 334 1.32 -34.56 12.12
N LYS A 335 2.47 -34.91 12.71
CA LYS A 335 3.12 -34.09 13.74
C LYS A 335 3.65 -32.77 13.12
N GLY A 336 3.16 -31.63 13.59
CA GLY A 336 3.53 -30.32 13.08
C GLY A 336 4.82 -29.74 13.67
N ASN A 337 5.99 -30.30 13.34
CA ASN A 337 7.27 -29.83 13.90
C ASN A 337 7.88 -28.61 13.17
N PHE A 338 7.33 -28.26 12.02
CA PHE A 338 7.84 -27.21 11.14
C PHE A 338 6.79 -26.16 10.85
N LEU A 339 7.25 -24.92 10.71
CA LEU A 339 6.52 -23.79 10.15
C LEU A 339 7.04 -23.58 8.72
N TYR A 340 6.18 -23.23 7.78
CA TYR A 340 6.61 -22.92 6.42
C TYR A 340 6.30 -21.48 6.07
N TYR A 341 7.30 -20.71 5.65
CA TYR A 341 7.11 -19.39 5.07
C TYR A 341 6.83 -19.52 3.57
N ILE A 342 5.80 -18.84 3.10
CA ILE A 342 5.30 -18.90 1.72
C ILE A 342 5.97 -17.80 0.91
N ALA A 343 6.99 -18.16 0.13
CA ALA A 343 7.71 -17.19 -0.70
C ALA A 343 7.05 -17.00 -2.08
N SER A 344 6.50 -18.06 -2.67
CA SER A 344 5.71 -18.03 -3.90
C SER A 344 4.82 -19.28 -4.03
N GLY A 345 3.87 -19.25 -4.95
CA GLY A 345 2.97 -20.37 -5.25
C GLY A 345 1.63 -20.30 -4.51
N ARG A 346 0.72 -21.20 -4.89
CA ARG A 346 -0.60 -21.41 -4.29
C ARG A 346 -0.73 -22.81 -3.72
N TYR A 347 -1.44 -22.92 -2.61
CA TYR A 347 -1.54 -24.14 -1.83
C TYR A 347 -2.96 -24.35 -1.33
N GLN A 348 -3.59 -25.44 -1.73
CA GLN A 348 -4.94 -25.81 -1.29
C GLN A 348 -4.91 -26.38 0.13
N VAL A 349 -5.84 -25.95 0.97
CA VAL A 349 -6.05 -26.48 2.34
C VAL A 349 -7.23 -27.45 2.32
N LEU A 350 -6.98 -28.68 2.78
CA LEU A 350 -7.94 -29.78 2.78
C LEU A 350 -8.19 -30.25 4.21
N HIS A 351 -9.43 -30.16 4.69
CA HIS A 351 -9.85 -30.74 5.97
C HIS A 351 -10.91 -31.79 5.71
N ASN A 352 -10.75 -33.01 6.25
CA ASN A 352 -11.65 -34.13 5.95
C ASN A 352 -11.85 -34.37 4.44
N LYS A 353 -10.78 -34.19 3.65
CA LYS A 353 -10.76 -34.29 2.17
C LYS A 353 -11.63 -33.26 1.43
N LYS A 354 -12.17 -32.25 2.11
CA LYS A 354 -12.87 -31.12 1.49
C LYS A 354 -11.95 -29.91 1.45
N VAL A 355 -11.99 -29.16 0.36
CA VAL A 355 -11.29 -27.88 0.26
C VAL A 355 -11.95 -26.92 1.23
N VAL A 356 -11.16 -26.35 2.14
CA VAL A 356 -11.61 -25.38 3.15
C VAL A 356 -10.95 -24.02 2.98
N GLY A 357 -10.03 -23.88 2.02
CA GLY A 357 -9.34 -22.64 1.73
C GLY A 357 -8.12 -22.84 0.83
N SER A 358 -7.42 -21.75 0.57
CA SER A 358 -6.18 -21.72 -0.20
C SER A 358 -5.20 -20.73 0.43
N LEU A 359 -3.93 -21.09 0.46
CA LEU A 359 -2.85 -20.25 0.97
C LEU A 359 -1.98 -19.77 -0.20
N SER A 360 -1.53 -18.54 -0.12
CA SER A 360 -0.62 -17.90 -1.06
C SER A 360 0.42 -17.09 -0.28
N PRO A 361 1.33 -16.35 -0.94
CA PRO A 361 2.29 -15.53 -0.21
C PRO A 361 1.60 -14.54 0.76
N VAL A 362 0.37 -14.10 0.47
CA VAL A 362 -0.40 -13.18 1.34
C VAL A 362 -0.47 -13.68 2.79
N ASP A 363 -0.70 -14.99 2.97
CA ASP A 363 -0.83 -15.69 4.27
C ASP A 363 0.44 -15.73 5.10
N LEU A 364 1.59 -15.45 4.47
CA LEU A 364 2.98 -15.52 4.97
C LEU A 364 3.44 -16.89 5.43
N PHE A 365 2.61 -17.59 6.20
CA PHE A 365 2.92 -18.80 6.92
C PHE A 365 1.82 -19.83 6.73
N MET A 366 2.23 -21.09 6.68
CA MET A 366 1.33 -22.22 6.79
C MET A 366 1.78 -23.18 7.90
N GLY A 367 0.80 -23.77 8.57
CA GLY A 367 1.03 -24.76 9.61
C GLY A 367 1.43 -24.15 10.96
N GLU A 368 1.18 -22.86 11.16
CA GLU A 368 1.46 -22.11 12.38
C GLU A 368 0.75 -22.67 13.61
N MET A 369 -0.49 -23.16 13.47
CA MET A 369 -1.25 -23.67 14.62
C MET A 369 -0.61 -24.91 15.23
N ALA A 370 -0.35 -25.93 14.40
CA ALA A 370 0.27 -27.17 14.86
C ALA A 370 1.68 -26.91 15.41
N PHE A 371 2.42 -26.01 14.75
CA PHE A 371 3.74 -25.59 15.19
C PHE A 371 3.72 -24.87 16.55
N LEU A 372 2.87 -23.87 16.75
CA LEU A 372 2.85 -23.08 17.98
C LEU A 372 2.23 -23.83 19.16
N LEU A 373 1.10 -24.53 18.93
CA LEU A 373 0.37 -25.26 19.96
C LEU A 373 0.95 -26.64 20.26
N ASN A 374 1.97 -27.07 19.51
CA ASN A 374 2.55 -28.42 19.61
C ASN A 374 1.52 -29.54 19.38
N ASN A 375 0.62 -29.30 18.43
CA ASN A 375 -0.47 -30.19 18.06
C ASN A 375 -0.19 -30.91 16.72
N ARG A 376 -1.09 -31.82 16.34
CA ARG A 376 -1.11 -32.40 14.99
C ARG A 376 -1.64 -31.39 13.97
N ARG A 377 -1.29 -31.57 12.69
CA ARG A 377 -1.84 -30.77 11.58
C ARG A 377 -3.37 -30.88 11.58
N SER A 378 -4.06 -29.74 11.58
CA SER A 378 -5.52 -29.66 11.52
C SER A 378 -6.08 -29.92 10.13
N ALA A 379 -5.27 -29.73 9.09
CA ALA A 379 -5.62 -29.93 7.69
C ALA A 379 -4.39 -30.38 6.89
N ALA A 380 -4.63 -31.00 5.74
CA ALA A 380 -3.60 -31.26 4.74
C ALA A 380 -3.40 -30.02 3.85
N VAL A 381 -2.21 -29.86 3.30
CA VAL A 381 -1.89 -28.77 2.37
C VAL A 381 -1.22 -29.34 1.12
N VAL A 382 -1.73 -28.98 -0.06
CA VAL A 382 -1.28 -29.48 -1.36
C VAL A 382 -0.97 -28.31 -2.29
N ALA A 383 0.14 -28.36 -3.00
CA ALA A 383 0.51 -27.32 -3.95
C ALA A 383 -0.40 -27.36 -5.20
N GLU A 384 -0.98 -26.22 -5.58
CA GLU A 384 -1.81 -26.07 -6.79
C GLU A 384 -0.97 -25.70 -8.02
N GLU A 385 0.21 -25.12 -7.78
CA GLU A 385 1.17 -24.66 -8.78
C GLU A 385 2.61 -24.82 -8.24
N THR A 386 3.61 -24.53 -9.08
CA THR A 386 5.00 -24.52 -8.62
C THR A 386 5.21 -23.37 -7.63
N GLY A 387 5.70 -23.69 -6.44
CA GLY A 387 5.91 -22.70 -5.39
C GLY A 387 7.29 -22.78 -4.74
N LYS A 388 7.53 -21.88 -3.79
CA LYS A 388 8.76 -21.83 -3.00
C LYS A 388 8.38 -21.66 -1.53
N LEU A 389 8.79 -22.63 -0.72
CA LEU A 389 8.59 -22.62 0.73
C LEU A 389 9.94 -22.58 1.45
N ILE A 390 9.99 -21.87 2.58
CA ILE A 390 11.11 -21.93 3.52
C ILE A 390 10.65 -22.72 4.73
N LYS A 391 11.26 -23.89 4.95
CA LYS A 391 10.90 -24.80 6.03
C LYS A 391 11.70 -24.49 7.27
N ILE A 392 10.99 -24.00 8.29
CA ILE A 392 11.56 -23.46 9.52
C ILE A 392 11.31 -24.45 10.66
N SER A 393 12.40 -24.94 11.26
CA SER A 393 12.30 -25.81 12.44
C SER A 393 11.98 -25.00 13.71
N ARG A 394 11.43 -25.66 14.74
CA ARG A 394 11.18 -25.00 16.04
C ARG A 394 12.45 -24.40 16.64
N LYS A 395 13.56 -25.14 16.54
CA LYS A 395 14.86 -24.69 17.05
C LYS A 395 15.32 -23.42 16.32
N SER A 396 15.28 -23.42 15.00
CA SER A 396 15.67 -22.25 14.22
C SER A 396 14.75 -21.07 14.50
N PHE A 397 13.43 -21.28 14.48
CA PHE A 397 12.46 -20.23 14.80
C PHE A 397 12.79 -19.52 16.11
N VAL A 398 13.01 -20.28 17.19
CA VAL A 398 13.38 -19.70 18.50
C VAL A 398 14.72 -18.97 18.45
N GLN A 399 15.72 -19.47 17.73
CA GLN A 399 17.00 -18.79 17.54
C GLN A 399 16.85 -17.48 16.77
N VAL A 400 16.03 -17.48 15.72
CA VAL A 400 15.72 -16.28 14.93
C VAL A 400 14.98 -15.27 15.79
N MET A 401 13.96 -15.66 16.57
CA MET A 401 13.27 -14.73 17.48
C MET A 401 14.21 -14.11 18.52
N LYS A 402 15.24 -14.84 18.99
CA LYS A 402 16.25 -14.29 19.90
C LYS A 402 17.14 -13.25 19.22
N LYS A 403 17.50 -13.48 17.96
CA LYS A 403 18.38 -12.59 17.18
C LYS A 403 17.62 -11.40 16.58
N TYR A 404 16.35 -11.59 16.22
CA TYR A 404 15.45 -10.65 15.59
C TYR A 404 14.11 -10.61 16.37
N PRO A 405 14.07 -9.98 17.57
CA PRO A 405 12.89 -9.99 18.43
C PRO A 405 11.62 -9.42 17.79
N HIS A 406 11.77 -8.49 16.85
CA HIS A 406 10.68 -7.87 16.11
C HIS A 406 9.84 -8.87 15.32
N TYR A 407 10.43 -10.00 14.89
CA TYR A 407 9.70 -11.07 14.22
C TYR A 407 8.66 -11.72 15.14
N GLY A 408 8.96 -11.84 16.43
CA GLY A 408 8.05 -12.42 17.42
C GLY A 408 6.85 -11.51 17.67
N ILE A 409 7.10 -10.20 17.77
CA ILE A 409 6.04 -9.18 17.91
C ILE A 409 5.18 -9.15 16.64
N PHE A 410 5.82 -9.15 15.47
CA PHE A 410 5.12 -9.20 14.18
C PHE A 410 4.21 -10.43 14.07
N LEU A 411 4.73 -11.62 14.37
CA LEU A 411 3.93 -12.86 14.32
C LEU A 411 2.80 -12.82 15.35
N SER A 412 3.04 -12.29 16.55
CA SER A 412 2.00 -12.15 17.57
C SER A 412 0.86 -11.23 17.10
N LYS A 413 1.19 -10.06 16.52
CA LYS A 413 0.20 -9.15 15.92
C LYS A 413 -0.56 -9.83 14.78
N LEU A 414 0.12 -10.59 13.93
CA LEU A 414 -0.49 -11.34 12.82
C LEU A 414 -1.51 -12.38 13.33
N LEU A 415 -1.14 -13.18 14.33
CA LEU A 415 -2.04 -14.18 14.91
C LEU A 415 -3.24 -13.55 15.61
N ALA A 416 -3.03 -12.48 16.38
CA ALA A 416 -4.13 -11.74 17.02
C ALA A 416 -5.14 -11.24 15.99
N ARG A 417 -4.66 -10.73 14.85
CA ARG A 417 -5.52 -10.30 13.73
C ARG A 417 -6.29 -11.46 13.10
N LYS A 418 -5.65 -12.62 12.91
CA LYS A 418 -6.34 -13.83 12.42
C LYS A 418 -7.46 -14.28 13.37
N ILE A 419 -7.26 -14.18 14.68
CA ILE A 419 -8.27 -14.52 15.70
C ILE A 419 -9.48 -13.59 15.63
N VAL A 420 -9.26 -12.27 15.52
CA VAL A 420 -10.36 -11.29 15.41
C VAL A 420 -11.28 -11.65 14.23
N ARG A 421 -10.71 -12.05 13.09
CA ARG A 421 -11.51 -12.48 11.93
C ARG A 421 -12.30 -13.76 12.16
N ALA A 422 -11.66 -14.77 12.75
CA ALA A 422 -12.37 -16.03 13.02
C ALA A 422 -13.61 -15.76 13.89
N ASN A 423 -13.51 -14.82 14.84
CA ASN A 423 -14.64 -14.42 15.67
C ASN A 423 -15.68 -13.60 14.90
N GLU A 424 -15.27 -12.68 14.02
CA GLU A 424 -16.19 -11.92 13.16
C GLU A 424 -16.96 -12.85 12.20
N GLN A 425 -16.30 -13.89 11.68
CA GLN A 425 -16.92 -14.91 10.82
C GLN A 425 -18.02 -15.70 11.54
N HIS A 426 -17.74 -16.17 12.76
CA HIS A 426 -18.75 -16.86 13.57
C HIS A 426 -19.96 -15.99 13.90
N SER A 427 -19.77 -14.66 13.98
CA SER A 427 -20.84 -13.71 14.29
C SER A 427 -21.84 -13.51 13.13
N VAL A 428 -21.40 -13.72 11.88
CA VAL A 428 -22.21 -13.55 10.67
C VAL A 428 -22.92 -14.84 10.27
N GLU A 429 -22.38 -16.02 10.61
CA GLU A 429 -23.04 -17.31 10.36
C GLU A 429 -24.14 -17.67 11.38
N GLU A 430 -24.21 -16.96 12.52
CA GLU A 430 -25.24 -17.14 13.55
C GLU A 430 -26.49 -16.23 13.38
N LEU A 431 -26.54 -15.43 12.30
CA LEU A 431 -27.67 -14.57 11.89
C LEU A 431 -28.30 -15.08 10.60
#